data_AF-A0A938LET1-F1
#
_entry.id   AF-A0A938LET1-F1
#
_cell.length_a   1.000
_cell.length_b   1.000
_cell.length_c   1.000
_cell.angle_alpha   90.00
_cell.angle_beta   90.00
_cell.angle_gamma   90.00
#
_symmetry.space_group_name_H-M   'P 1'
#
loop_
_entity.id
_entity.type
_entity.pdbx_description
1 polymer ?
#
loop_
_entity_poly.entity_id
_entity_poly.type
_entity_poly.pdbx_seq_one_letter_code
_entity_poly.pdbx_strand_id
1 'polypeptide(L)' 'MAERRAILLRIDGDLHEAIRTWAEREMRSVNGQIEYLLRQAVRSRRSEVKPSEEKARRRSADGETA' A
#
# COMPACT_ATOMS: atom_id res chain seq x y z
N MET A 1 16.38 6.77 10.22
CA MET A 1 15.76 5.59 9.56
C MET A 1 14.37 5.43 10.12
N ALA A 2 13.35 5.16 9.29
CA ALA A 2 12.01 4.87 9.81
C ALA A 2 12.06 3.60 10.68
N GLU A 3 11.34 3.60 11.80
CA GLU A 3 11.23 2.46 12.70
C GLU A 3 10.64 1.27 11.92
N ARG A 4 11.33 0.13 11.93
CA ARG A 4 10.85 -1.12 11.31
C ARG A 4 10.40 -2.08 12.41
N ARG A 5 9.19 -2.61 12.27
CA ARG A 5 8.64 -3.62 13.18
C ARG A 5 8.75 -4.99 12.53
N ALA A 6 9.42 -5.92 13.20
CA ALA A 6 9.44 -7.32 12.77
C ALA A 6 8.10 -7.98 13.13
N ILE A 7 7.57 -8.77 12.19
CA ILE A 7 6.35 -9.54 12.39
C ILE A 7 6.62 -11.00 12.00
N LEU A 8 6.03 -11.94 12.74
CA LEU A 8 5.97 -13.33 12.32
C LEU A 8 4.76 -13.49 11.41
N LEU A 9 5.01 -13.80 10.14
CA LEU A 9 3.96 -14.00 9.14
C LEU A 9 3.89 -15.49 8.79
N ARG A 10 2.71 -16.08 8.95
CA ARG A 10 2.41 -17.42 8.43
C ARG A 10 1.76 -17.22 7.06
N ILE A 11 2.39 -17.74 6.02
CA ILE A 11 1.83 -17.80 4.67
C ILE A 11 1.97 -19.21 4.12
N ASP A 12 1.16 -19.49 3.12
CA ASP A 12 1.28 -20.67 2.29
C ASP A 12 2.66 -20.76 1.60
N GLY A 13 3.19 -21.97 1.45
CA GLY A 13 4.52 -22.22 0.90
C GLY A 13 4.62 -21.85 -0.58
N ASP A 14 3.61 -22.18 -1.37
CA ASP A 14 3.59 -21.87 -2.81
C ASP A 14 3.50 -20.36 -3.03
N LEU A 15 2.72 -19.67 -2.19
CA LEU A 15 2.69 -18.20 -2.19
C LEU A 15 4.07 -17.60 -1.85
N HIS A 16 4.77 -18.15 -0.86
CA HIS A 16 6.11 -17.68 -0.52
C HIS A 16 7.08 -17.84 -1.70
N GLU A 17 7.07 -18.99 -2.37
CA GLU A 17 7.95 -19.23 -3.52
C GLU A 17 7.61 -18.33 -4.71
N ALA A 18 6.32 -18.10 -4.99
CA ALA A 18 5.90 -17.14 -6.01
C ALA A 18 6.43 -15.72 -5.72
N ILE A 19 6.37 -15.28 -4.46
CA ILE A 19 6.93 -13.99 -4.04
C ILE A 19 8.46 -13.98 -4.17
N ARG A 20 9.15 -15.07 -3.83
CA ARG A 20 10.61 -15.19 -3.95
C ARG A 20 11.05 -15.04 -5.41
N THR A 21 10.46 -15.80 -6.33
CA THR A 21 10.79 -15.72 -7.77
C THR A 21 10.52 -14.33 -8.34
N TRP A 22 9.44 -13.67 -7.89
CA TRP A 22 9.17 -12.29 -8.30
C TRP A 22 10.23 -11.33 -7.76
N ALA A 23 10.61 -11.46 -6.49
CA ALA A 23 11.65 -10.64 -5.88
C ALA A 23 12.99 -10.77 -6.62
N GLU A 24 13.38 -11.99 -6.99
CA GLU A 24 14.60 -12.27 -7.76
C GLU A 24 14.59 -11.57 -9.13
N ARG A 25 13.46 -11.65 -9.85
CA ARG A 25 13.28 -10.97 -11.14
C ARG A 25 13.40 -9.45 -11.06
N GLU A 26 13.00 -8.86 -9.94
CA GLU A 26 13.11 -7.42 -9.70
C GLU A 26 14.36 -7.00 -8.91
N MET A 27 15.32 -7.92 -8.72
CA MET A 27 16.55 -7.71 -7.92
C MET A 27 16.26 -7.12 -6.53
N ARG A 28 15.21 -7.64 -5.87
CA ARG A 28 14.78 -7.23 -4.54
C ARG A 28 14.92 -8.38 -3.54
N SER A 29 15.10 -8.04 -2.26
CA SER A 29 14.95 -9.04 -1.20
C SER A 29 13.49 -9.47 -1.07
N VAL A 30 13.26 -10.70 -0.59
CA VAL A 30 11.91 -11.21 -0.33
C VAL A 30 11.13 -10.30 0.63
N ASN A 31 11.77 -9.84 1.71
CA ASN A 31 11.15 -8.89 2.65
C ASN A 31 10.81 -7.56 1.99
N GLY A 32 11.67 -7.06 1.10
CA GLY A 32 11.40 -5.85 0.33
C GLY A 32 10.21 -6.03 -0.63
N GLN A 33 10.08 -7.22 -1.24
CA GLN A 33 8.95 -7.54 -2.11
C GLN A 33 7.64 -7.59 -1.31
N ILE A 34 7.64 -8.25 -0.15
CA ILE A 34 6.48 -8.31 0.74
C ILE A 34 6.07 -6.89 1.16
N GLU A 35 7.03 -6.05 1.58
CA GLU A 35 6.74 -4.67 1.96
C GLU A 35 6.13 -3.87 0.79
N TYR A 36 6.68 -4.01 -0.42
CA TYR A 36 6.16 -3.37 -1.61
C TYR A 36 4.70 -3.76 -1.88
N LEU A 37 4.39 -5.06 -1.87
CA LEU A 37 3.04 -5.57 -2.10
C LEU A 37 2.05 -5.10 -1.04
N LEU A 38 2.43 -5.13 0.23
CA LEU A 38 1.59 -4.63 1.33
C LEU A 38 1.31 -3.13 1.18
N ARG A 39 2.30 -2.34 0.78
CA ARG A 39 2.12 -0.90 0.49
C ARG A 39 1.15 -0.68 -0.68
N GLN A 40 1.27 -1.48 -1.75
CA GLN A 40 0.34 -1.42 -2.88
C GLN A 40 -1.09 -1.74 -2.45
N ALA A 41 -1.29 -2.84 -1.71
CA ALA A 41 -2.59 -3.27 -1.24
C ALA A 41 -3.25 -2.23 -0.32
N VAL A 42 -2.51 -1.67 0.65
CA VAL A 42 -3.02 -0.62 1.54
C VAL A 42 -3.35 0.66 0.76
N ARG A 43 -2.50 1.04 -0.21
CA ARG A 43 -2.75 2.21 -1.06
C ARG A 43 -3.99 2.03 -1.91
N SER A 44 -4.13 0.88 -2.58
CA SER A 44 -5.28 0.51 -3.39
C SER A 44 -6.57 0.57 -2.57
N ARG A 45 -6.57 -0.07 -1.39
CA ARG A 45 -7.73 -0.02 -0.48
C ARG A 45 -8.03 1.39 0.00
N ARG A 46 -7.03 2.21 0.28
CA ARG A 46 -7.24 3.63 0.66
C ARG A 46 -7.78 4.47 -0.50
N SER A 47 -7.36 4.22 -1.74
CA SER A 47 -7.92 4.89 -2.91
C SER A 47 -9.34 4.43 -3.22
N GLU A 48 -9.69 3.18 -2.94
CA GLU A 48 -11.08 2.71 -2.98
C GLU A 48 -11.93 3.37 -1.88
N VAL A 49 -11.31 3.69 -0.73
CA VAL A 49 -11.99 4.17 0.49
C VAL A 49 -11.96 5.70 0.66
N LYS A 50 -11.33 6.49 -0.22
CA LYS A 50 -11.30 7.97 -0.09
C LYS A 50 -11.32 8.72 -1.43
N PRO A 51 -11.91 9.93 -1.49
CA PRO A 51 -13.20 10.36 -0.98
C PRO A 51 -13.91 11.23 -2.04
N SER A 52 -15.07 10.81 -2.55
CA SER A 52 -15.96 11.71 -3.32
C SER A 52 -16.48 12.89 -2.47
N GLU A 53 -16.31 12.85 -1.15
CA GLU A 53 -16.86 13.85 -0.22
C GLU A 53 -15.87 14.95 0.24
N GLU A 54 -14.55 14.73 0.25
CA GLU A 54 -13.61 15.75 0.78
C GLU A 54 -13.26 16.83 -0.26
N LYS A 55 -13.26 16.48 -1.55
CA LYS A 55 -13.11 17.47 -2.65
C LYS A 55 -14.41 18.24 -2.93
N ALA A 56 -15.58 17.72 -2.54
CA ALA A 56 -16.84 18.45 -2.62
C ALA A 56 -16.92 19.54 -1.55
N ARG A 57 -16.55 19.23 -0.30
CA ARG A 57 -16.59 20.19 0.82
C ARG A 57 -15.61 21.35 0.70
N ARG A 58 -14.44 21.15 0.07
CA ARG A 58 -13.47 22.24 -0.13
C ARG A 58 -13.86 23.20 -1.27
N ARG A 59 -14.62 22.76 -2.28
CA ARG A 59 -15.10 23.64 -3.36
C ARG A 59 -16.30 24.50 -2.97
N SER A 60 -17.07 24.08 -1.96
CA SER A 60 -18.22 24.83 -1.46
C SER A 60 -17.83 25.93 -0.47
N ALA A 61 -16.64 25.87 0.14
CA ALA A 61 -16.18 26.86 1.12
C ALA A 61 -15.45 28.07 0.50
N ASP A 62 -14.89 27.91 -0.70
CA ASP A 62 -14.11 28.96 -1.39
C ASP A 62 -14.95 29.80 -2.39
N GLY A 63 -16.27 29.61 -2.42
CA GLY A 63 -17.17 30.22 -3.41
C GLY A 63 -18.19 31.24 -2.87
N GLU A 64 -18.18 31.55 -1.57
CA GLU A 64 -19.18 32.41 -0.94
C GLU A 64 -18.51 33.53 -0.12
N THR A 65 -17.74 34.37 -0.82
CA THR A 65 -17.50 35.77 -0.42
C THR A 65 -17.44 36.62 -1.69
N ALA A 66 -18.61 37.08 -2.13
CA ALA A 66 -18.79 38.21 -3.05
C ALA A 66 -19.87 39.12 -2.46
#